data_AF-A0A3Q8G8I9-F1
#
_entry.id   AF-A0A3Q8G8I9-F1
#
_cell.length_a   1.000
_cell.length_b   1.000
_cell.length_c   1.000
_cell.angle_alpha   90.00
_cell.angle_beta   90.00
_cell.angle_gamma   90.00
#
_symmetry.space_group_name_H-M   'P 1'
#
loop_
_entity.id
_entity.type
_entity.pdbx_description
1 polymer ?
#
loop_
_entity_poly.entity_id
_entity_poly.type
_entity_poly.pdbx_seq_one_letter_code
_entity_poly.pdbx_strand_id
1 'polypeptide(L)'
;MADNPLTPAGLLAPTYRNQLAFIDIFFRGMNNTNYNMAVCGTSGAGKTGLIQPLIRSVLDSGGFAVVFDMGDGYKSLCENMGGVYLDGETLRFNPFANITDIDQSAERVRDQLSVMASPNGNLDEVHEGLLLQAVKASWLAKKNQARIDDVVNFLKNASDSEQYAESPTIRSRLDEMIVLLDQYTANGTYGRYFNSDEPSLRDDARMVVLELGGLEDRPSLLVAVMFSLIIYIENRMYRTPRNLKKLNVIDEGWRLLDFKNHKVGEFIEKGYRTARRHTGAYITITQNIVDFDSDKASSAARAAWGNSSYKIILKQSAKEFAKYNQLYPGDAESTGQPCLL
;
A
#
# COMPACT_ATOMS: atom_id res chain seq x y z
N MET A 1 -21.22 -17.45 21.26
CA MET A 1 -21.48 -16.34 20.31
C MET A 1 -22.15 -16.88 19.04
N ALA A 2 -23.41 -17.32 19.12
CA ALA A 2 -24.06 -17.97 17.97
C ALA A 2 -25.06 -17.08 17.21
N ASP A 3 -25.53 -15.97 17.81
CA ASP A 3 -26.59 -15.14 17.21
C ASP A 3 -26.39 -13.64 17.51
N ASN A 4 -25.26 -13.06 17.10
CA ASN A 4 -25.24 -11.60 16.96
C ASN A 4 -25.46 -11.30 15.48
N PRO A 5 -26.57 -10.65 15.07
CA PRO A 5 -26.75 -10.27 13.68
C PRO A 5 -25.59 -9.36 13.29
N LEU A 6 -24.70 -9.87 12.42
CA LEU A 6 -23.49 -9.18 11.98
C LEU A 6 -23.83 -7.76 11.51
N THR A 7 -24.64 -7.65 10.45
CA THR A 7 -25.13 -6.36 9.96
C THR A 7 -26.57 -6.50 9.43
N PRO A 8 -27.35 -5.40 9.38
CA PRO A 8 -28.72 -5.42 8.85
C PRO A 8 -28.78 -5.54 7.31
N ALA A 9 -27.67 -5.27 6.63
CA ALA A 9 -27.52 -5.34 5.17
C ALA A 9 -26.05 -5.58 4.82
N GLY A 10 -25.79 -6.02 3.58
CA GLY A 10 -24.43 -6.28 3.09
C GLY A 10 -24.36 -7.55 2.26
N LEU A 11 -23.17 -8.15 2.21
CA LEU A 11 -22.95 -9.44 1.56
C LEU A 11 -23.64 -10.56 2.34
N LEU A 12 -24.48 -11.34 1.66
CA LEU A 12 -25.20 -12.45 2.27
C LEU A 12 -24.23 -13.56 2.72
N ALA A 13 -24.34 -14.00 3.96
CA ALA A 13 -23.57 -15.10 4.52
C ALA A 13 -24.48 -16.01 5.38
N PRO A 14 -24.40 -17.34 5.24
CA PRO A 14 -25.13 -18.25 6.12
C PRO A 14 -24.46 -18.33 7.50
N THR A 15 -25.25 -18.44 8.56
CA THR A 15 -24.74 -18.80 9.89
C THR A 15 -24.66 -20.32 10.06
N TYR A 16 -23.96 -20.79 11.10
CA TYR A 16 -23.96 -22.22 11.49
C TYR A 16 -25.36 -22.80 11.75
N ARG A 17 -26.35 -21.95 12.00
CA ARG A 17 -27.76 -22.35 12.21
C ARG A 17 -28.61 -22.21 10.95
N ASN A 18 -27.98 -22.06 9.78
CA ASN A 18 -28.64 -21.81 8.50
C ASN A 18 -29.54 -20.57 8.50
N GLN A 19 -29.21 -19.57 9.32
CA GLN A 19 -29.90 -18.28 9.29
C GLN A 19 -29.19 -17.34 8.31
N LEU A 20 -29.95 -16.38 7.77
CA LEU A 20 -29.38 -15.32 6.95
C LEU A 20 -28.65 -14.32 7.83
N ALA A 21 -27.40 -14.05 7.49
CA ALA A 21 -26.62 -12.93 8.02
C ALA A 21 -26.05 -12.10 6.88
N PHE A 22 -25.61 -10.89 7.20
CA PHE A 22 -25.00 -9.99 6.24
C PHE A 22 -23.63 -9.52 6.73
N ILE A 23 -22.73 -9.23 5.79
CA ILE A 23 -21.41 -8.67 6.06
C ILE A 23 -21.33 -7.30 5.38
N ASP A 24 -21.25 -6.23 6.18
CA ASP A 24 -20.83 -4.89 5.75
C ASP A 24 -19.71 -4.40 6.65
N ILE A 25 -18.49 -4.33 6.12
CA ILE A 25 -17.31 -3.90 6.86
C ILE A 25 -17.33 -2.42 7.24
N PHE A 26 -18.20 -1.62 6.61
CA PHE A 26 -18.39 -0.20 6.90
C PHE A 26 -19.56 0.06 7.85
N PHE A 27 -20.25 -0.98 8.34
CA PHE A 27 -21.37 -0.82 9.26
C PHE A 27 -20.90 -0.33 10.63
N ARG A 28 -21.49 0.78 11.09
CA ARG A 28 -21.07 1.45 12.35
C ARG A 28 -21.70 0.86 13.61
N GLY A 29 -22.75 0.05 13.49
CA GLY A 29 -23.48 -0.49 14.65
C GLY A 29 -22.79 -1.66 15.35
N MET A 30 -21.72 -2.22 14.78
CA MET A 30 -20.97 -3.36 15.33
C MET A 30 -19.96 -3.01 16.44
N ASN A 31 -19.90 -1.76 16.89
CA ASN A 31 -18.91 -1.25 17.85
C ASN A 31 -17.43 -1.55 17.47
N ASN A 32 -17.15 -1.72 16.17
CA ASN A 32 -15.79 -1.94 15.67
C ASN A 32 -14.95 -0.67 15.78
N THR A 33 -13.64 -0.84 15.99
CA THR A 33 -12.67 0.27 16.12
C THR A 33 -12.12 0.73 14.78
N ASN A 34 -12.23 -0.07 13.71
CA ASN A 34 -11.93 0.29 12.32
C ASN A 34 -12.76 -0.57 11.34
N TYR A 35 -12.51 -0.42 10.03
CA TYR A 35 -13.18 -1.15 8.95
C TYR A 35 -12.24 -2.14 8.26
N ASN A 36 -11.02 -2.29 8.76
CA ASN A 36 -10.00 -3.13 8.14
C ASN A 36 -10.32 -4.61 8.36
N MET A 37 -9.88 -5.42 7.40
CA MET A 37 -10.09 -6.87 7.39
C MET A 37 -8.79 -7.62 7.12
N ALA A 38 -8.55 -8.67 7.88
CA ALA A 38 -7.53 -9.66 7.58
C ALA A 38 -8.20 -10.96 7.13
N VAL A 39 -7.73 -11.53 6.01
CA VAL A 39 -8.24 -12.78 5.46
C VAL A 39 -7.09 -13.75 5.26
N CYS A 40 -7.23 -14.97 5.74
CA CYS A 40 -6.27 -16.05 5.46
C CYS A 40 -6.97 -17.32 4.96
N GLY A 41 -6.32 -18.06 4.07
CA GLY A 41 -6.90 -19.28 3.47
C GLY A 41 -6.00 -19.89 2.40
N THR A 42 -5.89 -21.22 2.38
CA THR A 42 -5.14 -21.94 1.34
C THR A 42 -5.59 -21.58 -0.09
N SER A 43 -4.76 -21.86 -1.10
CA SER A 43 -5.17 -21.68 -2.49
C SER A 43 -6.47 -22.44 -2.78
N GLY A 44 -7.41 -21.79 -3.47
CA GLY A 44 -8.76 -22.33 -3.71
C GLY A 44 -9.72 -22.30 -2.52
N ALA A 45 -9.35 -21.75 -1.36
CA ALA A 45 -10.23 -21.67 -0.19
C ALA A 45 -11.40 -20.66 -0.32
N GLY A 46 -11.50 -19.95 -1.44
CA GLY A 46 -12.60 -19.00 -1.70
C GLY A 46 -12.32 -17.54 -1.32
N LYS A 47 -11.06 -17.17 -1.00
CA LYS A 47 -10.66 -15.79 -0.63
C LYS A 47 -11.16 -14.75 -1.62
N THR A 48 -10.79 -14.89 -2.89
CA THR A 48 -11.19 -13.95 -3.95
C THR A 48 -12.72 -13.89 -4.14
N GLY A 49 -13.41 -15.03 -4.05
CA GLY A 49 -14.87 -15.10 -4.15
C GLY A 49 -15.61 -14.38 -3.02
N LEU A 50 -14.99 -14.29 -1.83
CA LEU A 50 -15.49 -13.51 -0.70
C LEU A 50 -15.21 -12.01 -0.85
N ILE A 51 -14.04 -11.64 -1.37
CA ILE A 51 -13.59 -10.24 -1.43
C ILE A 51 -14.19 -9.47 -2.62
N GLN A 52 -14.34 -10.10 -3.78
CA GLN A 52 -14.89 -9.44 -4.97
C GLN A 52 -16.29 -8.82 -4.72
N PRO A 53 -17.25 -9.48 -4.05
CA PRO A 53 -18.53 -8.87 -3.69
C PRO A 53 -18.41 -7.66 -2.74
N LEU A 54 -17.44 -7.66 -1.82
CA LEU A 54 -17.19 -6.52 -0.94
C LEU A 54 -16.66 -5.32 -1.73
N ILE A 55 -15.73 -5.55 -2.66
CA ILE A 55 -15.26 -4.52 -3.60
C ILE A 55 -16.44 -3.95 -4.39
N ARG A 56 -17.28 -4.82 -4.97
CA ARG A 56 -18.45 -4.40 -5.74
C ARG A 56 -19.41 -3.56 -4.92
N SER A 57 -19.72 -3.96 -3.69
CA SER A 57 -20.58 -3.19 -2.78
C SER A 57 -20.04 -1.77 -2.52
N VAL A 58 -18.73 -1.61 -2.38
CA VAL A 58 -18.10 -0.30 -2.24
C VAL A 58 -18.28 0.55 -3.51
N LEU A 59 -18.03 -0.03 -4.69
CA LEU A 59 -18.16 0.66 -5.98
C LEU A 59 -19.61 1.06 -6.28
N ASP A 60 -20.57 0.18 -6.01
CA ASP A 60 -22.00 0.41 -6.21
C ASP A 60 -22.54 1.51 -5.28
N SER A 61 -21.91 1.71 -4.11
CA SER A 61 -22.21 2.84 -3.21
C SER A 61 -21.59 4.19 -3.64
N GLY A 62 -20.95 4.24 -4.81
CA GLY A 62 -20.24 5.41 -5.32
C GLY A 62 -18.82 5.58 -4.77
N GLY A 63 -18.30 4.58 -4.04
CA GLY A 63 -16.94 4.56 -3.53
C GLY A 63 -15.90 4.20 -4.61
N PHE A 64 -14.67 3.96 -4.15
CA PHE A 64 -13.59 3.46 -5.01
C PHE A 64 -12.80 2.34 -4.35
N ALA A 65 -12.15 1.52 -5.17
CA ALA A 65 -11.31 0.41 -4.73
C ALA A 65 -9.98 0.36 -5.49
N VAL A 66 -8.90 0.10 -4.77
CA VAL A 66 -7.58 -0.22 -5.34
C VAL A 66 -7.20 -1.62 -4.87
N VAL A 67 -6.78 -2.48 -5.79
CA VAL A 67 -6.38 -3.86 -5.51
C VAL A 67 -4.95 -4.06 -5.96
N PHE A 68 -4.10 -4.55 -5.06
CA PHE A 68 -2.80 -5.13 -5.39
C PHE A 68 -2.99 -6.64 -5.52
N ASP A 69 -2.64 -7.17 -6.68
CA ASP A 69 -2.89 -8.55 -7.08
C ASP A 69 -1.59 -9.23 -7.50
N MET A 70 -1.50 -10.53 -7.23
CA MET A 70 -0.40 -11.41 -7.63
C MET A 70 -1.02 -12.64 -8.29
N GLY A 71 -1.27 -12.58 -9.61
CA GLY A 71 -1.87 -13.69 -10.36
C GLY A 71 -3.29 -13.48 -10.89
N ASP A 72 -3.62 -12.27 -11.33
CA ASP A 72 -4.81 -11.94 -12.15
C ASP A 72 -6.20 -12.25 -11.55
N GLY A 73 -6.29 -12.52 -10.26
CA GLY A 73 -7.53 -12.87 -9.57
C GLY A 73 -8.62 -11.81 -9.64
N TYR A 74 -8.28 -10.54 -9.89
CA TYR A 74 -9.23 -9.42 -9.95
C TYR A 74 -9.38 -8.78 -11.33
N LYS A 75 -8.68 -9.28 -12.36
CA LYS A 75 -8.72 -8.71 -13.72
C LYS A 75 -10.13 -8.65 -14.29
N SER A 76 -10.85 -9.78 -14.26
CA SER A 76 -12.22 -9.85 -14.77
C SER A 76 -13.18 -8.94 -14.01
N LEU A 77 -13.02 -8.78 -12.68
CA LEU A 77 -13.83 -7.84 -11.92
C LEU A 77 -13.54 -6.39 -12.35
N CYS A 78 -12.26 -6.05 -12.54
CA CYS A 78 -11.83 -4.73 -12.99
C CYS A 78 -12.50 -4.34 -14.31
N GLU A 79 -12.40 -5.20 -15.31
CA GLU A 79 -12.97 -4.98 -16.64
C GLU A 79 -14.50 -4.83 -16.57
N ASN A 80 -15.18 -5.71 -15.82
CA ASN A 80 -16.63 -5.65 -15.66
C ASN A 80 -17.13 -4.39 -14.96
N MET A 81 -16.33 -3.80 -14.06
CA MET A 81 -16.67 -2.56 -13.36
C MET A 81 -16.22 -1.29 -14.11
N GLY A 82 -15.67 -1.42 -15.32
CA GLY A 82 -15.09 -0.31 -16.08
C GLY A 82 -13.88 0.32 -15.39
N GLY A 83 -13.15 -0.48 -14.62
CA GLY A 83 -11.93 -0.08 -13.91
C GLY A 83 -10.71 -0.02 -14.83
N VAL A 84 -9.58 0.33 -14.23
CA VAL A 84 -8.27 0.35 -14.89
C VAL A 84 -7.42 -0.79 -14.34
N TYR A 85 -7.11 -1.75 -15.19
CA TYR A 85 -6.16 -2.81 -14.88
C TYR A 85 -4.77 -2.37 -15.37
N LEU A 86 -3.77 -2.43 -14.50
CA LEU A 86 -2.40 -2.00 -14.76
C LEU A 86 -1.43 -3.13 -14.43
N ASP A 87 -0.61 -3.47 -15.41
CA ASP A 87 0.52 -4.39 -15.24
C ASP A 87 1.70 -3.63 -14.63
N GLY A 88 2.26 -4.19 -13.55
CA GLY A 88 3.40 -3.69 -12.81
C GLY A 88 4.58 -3.31 -13.69
N GLU A 89 4.87 -4.06 -14.75
CA GLU A 89 5.99 -3.80 -15.67
C GLU A 89 5.79 -2.55 -16.54
N THR A 90 4.52 -2.15 -16.71
CA THR A 90 4.13 -1.01 -17.55
C THR A 90 3.81 0.23 -16.75
N LEU A 91 3.87 0.16 -15.41
CA LEU A 91 3.59 1.30 -14.55
C LEU A 91 4.55 2.47 -14.83
N ARG A 92 3.95 3.66 -14.83
CA ARG A 92 4.60 4.94 -15.02
C ARG A 92 4.20 5.86 -13.88
N PHE A 93 5.18 6.47 -13.25
CA PHE A 93 5.05 7.36 -12.12
C PHE A 93 5.79 8.67 -12.41
N ASN A 94 5.37 9.70 -11.71
CA ASN A 94 6.11 10.93 -11.52
C ASN A 94 5.90 11.36 -10.06
N PRO A 95 6.96 11.47 -9.25
CA PRO A 95 6.88 11.89 -7.84
C PRO A 95 6.18 13.25 -7.64
N PHE A 96 6.14 14.10 -8.66
CA PHE A 96 5.58 15.45 -8.60
C PHE A 96 4.19 15.59 -9.21
N ALA A 97 3.66 14.57 -9.89
CA ALA A 97 2.43 14.67 -10.69
C ALA A 97 1.21 15.15 -9.89
N ASN A 98 1.06 14.71 -8.64
CA ASN A 98 -0.14 14.95 -7.84
C ASN A 98 0.08 15.95 -6.68
N ILE A 99 1.18 16.71 -6.72
CA ILE A 99 1.46 17.73 -5.71
C ILE A 99 0.56 18.94 -5.93
N THR A 100 -0.14 19.34 -4.88
CA THR A 100 -0.96 20.57 -4.85
C THR A 100 -0.34 21.64 -3.97
N ASP A 101 0.22 21.24 -2.84
CA ASP A 101 0.96 22.07 -1.91
C ASP A 101 2.31 21.42 -1.61
N ILE A 102 3.39 22.07 -2.02
CA ILE A 102 4.75 21.56 -1.83
C ILE A 102 5.18 21.61 -0.36
N ASP A 103 4.70 22.57 0.43
CA ASP A 103 5.12 22.68 1.83
C ASP A 103 4.57 21.52 2.65
N GLN A 104 3.41 21.00 2.27
CA GLN A 104 2.84 19.81 2.87
C GLN A 104 3.40 18.50 2.29
N SER A 105 3.90 18.51 1.05
CA SER A 105 4.19 17.28 0.29
C SER A 105 5.68 17.01 0.05
N ALA A 106 6.56 18.01 0.20
CA ALA A 106 7.98 17.88 -0.10
C ALA A 106 8.66 16.77 0.70
N GLU A 107 8.29 16.60 1.98
CA GLU A 107 8.80 15.53 2.82
C GLU A 107 8.39 14.14 2.29
N ARG A 108 7.15 13.98 1.84
CA ARG A 108 6.67 12.72 1.24
C ARG A 108 7.40 12.38 -0.05
N VAL A 109 7.67 13.39 -0.89
CA VAL A 109 8.42 13.22 -2.14
C VAL A 109 9.89 12.91 -1.86
N ARG A 110 10.51 13.61 -0.89
CA ARG A 110 11.85 13.30 -0.39
C ARG A 110 11.91 11.85 0.11
N ASP A 111 10.96 11.41 0.93
CA ASP A 111 10.92 10.05 1.44
C ASP A 111 10.79 9.01 0.33
N GLN A 112 9.99 9.31 -0.72
CA GLN A 112 9.90 8.47 -1.90
C GLN A 112 11.25 8.31 -2.58
N LEU A 113 11.92 9.43 -2.88
CA LEU A 113 13.24 9.41 -3.52
C LEU A 113 14.31 8.76 -2.63
N SER A 114 14.22 8.93 -1.31
CA SER A 114 15.10 8.28 -0.33
C SER A 114 14.93 6.76 -0.32
N VAL A 115 13.69 6.25 -0.33
CA VAL A 115 13.39 4.82 -0.45
C VAL A 115 13.85 4.27 -1.82
N MET A 116 13.71 5.05 -2.89
CA MET A 116 14.19 4.66 -4.23
C MET A 116 15.72 4.56 -4.29
N ALA A 117 16.42 5.58 -3.78
CA ALA A 117 17.88 5.62 -3.74
C ALA A 117 18.45 4.54 -2.79
N SER A 118 17.81 4.33 -1.64
CA SER A 118 18.26 3.37 -0.64
C SER A 118 17.08 2.59 -0.02
N PRO A 119 16.63 1.51 -0.68
CA PRO A 119 15.54 0.66 -0.19
C PRO A 119 15.80 0.01 1.17
N ASN A 120 17.06 0.00 1.64
CA ASN A 120 17.46 -0.54 2.95
C ASN A 120 17.66 0.56 4.02
N GLY A 121 17.49 1.84 3.69
CA GLY A 121 17.52 2.94 4.65
C GLY A 121 18.93 3.44 5.02
N ASN A 122 19.87 3.48 4.08
CA ASN A 122 21.25 3.91 4.36
C ASN A 122 21.47 5.43 4.28
N LEU A 123 20.43 6.22 4.00
CA LEU A 123 20.54 7.68 3.93
C LEU A 123 20.32 8.30 5.32
N ASP A 124 21.28 9.09 5.77
CA ASP A 124 21.24 9.82 7.04
C ASP A 124 20.53 11.19 6.94
N GLU A 125 20.37 11.89 8.06
CA GLU A 125 19.67 13.18 8.14
C GLU A 125 20.27 14.26 7.22
N VAL A 126 21.57 14.20 6.92
CA VAL A 126 22.21 15.16 6.01
C VAL A 126 21.78 14.91 4.57
N HIS A 127 21.72 13.65 4.15
CA HIS A 127 21.15 13.29 2.84
C HIS A 127 19.71 13.75 2.73
N GLU A 128 18.90 13.51 3.76
CA GLU A 128 17.48 13.89 3.78
C GLU A 128 17.29 15.41 3.67
N GLY A 129 18.14 16.19 4.34
CA GLY A 129 18.13 17.66 4.24
C GLY A 129 18.47 18.17 2.83
N LEU A 130 19.53 17.62 2.22
CA LEU A 130 19.96 17.98 0.86
C LEU A 130 18.92 17.55 -0.20
N LEU A 131 18.37 16.34 -0.06
CA LEU A 131 17.35 15.82 -0.95
C LEU A 131 16.05 16.64 -0.86
N LEU A 132 15.68 17.08 0.35
CA LEU A 132 14.51 17.96 0.53
C LEU A 132 14.69 19.31 -0.17
N GLN A 133 15.88 19.90 -0.12
CA GLN A 133 16.20 21.13 -0.86
C GLN A 133 16.06 20.91 -2.36
N ALA A 134 16.60 19.81 -2.88
CA ALA A 134 16.51 19.45 -4.28
C ALA A 134 15.06 19.24 -4.75
N VAL A 135 14.24 18.55 -3.95
CA VAL A 135 12.80 18.36 -4.21
C VAL A 135 12.06 19.69 -4.28
N LYS A 136 12.25 20.57 -3.28
CA LYS A 136 11.60 21.88 -3.26
C LYS A 136 12.01 22.74 -4.45
N ALA A 137 13.31 22.80 -4.75
CA ALA A 137 13.83 23.55 -5.90
C ALA A 137 13.26 23.03 -7.24
N SER A 138 13.23 21.71 -7.42
CA SER A 138 12.68 21.07 -8.62
C SER A 138 11.21 21.43 -8.83
N TRP A 139 10.39 21.33 -7.77
CA TRP A 139 8.98 21.71 -7.85
C TRP A 139 8.78 23.22 -8.03
N LEU A 140 9.60 24.08 -7.41
CA LEU A 140 9.50 25.52 -7.64
C LEU A 140 9.78 25.89 -9.10
N ALA A 141 10.71 25.20 -9.76
CA ALA A 141 11.06 25.43 -11.15
C ALA A 141 10.01 24.92 -12.14
N LYS A 142 9.47 23.71 -11.92
CA LYS A 142 8.64 23.00 -12.93
C LYS A 142 7.27 22.54 -12.45
N LYS A 143 6.93 22.75 -11.19
CA LYS A 143 5.66 22.32 -10.58
C LYS A 143 5.43 20.82 -10.83
N ASN A 144 4.24 20.44 -11.29
CA ASN A 144 3.85 19.07 -11.56
C ASN A 144 4.58 18.45 -12.78
N GLN A 145 5.36 19.23 -13.53
CA GLN A 145 6.24 18.74 -14.60
C GLN A 145 7.67 18.47 -14.11
N ALA A 146 7.97 18.74 -12.83
CA ALA A 146 9.24 18.34 -12.24
C ALA A 146 9.39 16.82 -12.26
N ARG A 147 10.64 16.37 -12.36
CA ARG A 147 11.01 14.98 -12.58
C ARG A 147 12.25 14.61 -11.77
N ILE A 148 12.61 13.33 -11.77
CA ILE A 148 13.81 12.85 -11.07
C ILE A 148 15.07 13.45 -11.72
N ASP A 149 15.07 13.69 -13.04
CA ASP A 149 16.16 14.42 -13.70
C ASP A 149 16.41 15.78 -13.04
N ASP A 150 15.35 16.51 -12.67
CA ASP A 150 15.48 17.84 -12.09
C ASP A 150 16.11 17.80 -10.70
N VAL A 151 15.74 16.79 -9.91
CA VAL A 151 16.34 16.55 -8.60
C VAL A 151 17.81 16.20 -8.76
N VAL A 152 18.16 15.27 -9.65
CA VAL A 152 19.55 14.86 -9.90
C VAL A 152 20.38 16.01 -10.46
N ASN A 153 19.83 16.82 -11.36
CA ASN A 153 20.51 18.00 -11.90
C ASN A 153 20.76 19.05 -10.81
N PHE A 154 19.80 19.27 -9.90
CA PHE A 154 20.03 20.13 -8.75
C PHE A 154 21.16 19.61 -7.87
N LEU A 155 21.18 18.30 -7.56
CA LEU A 155 22.24 17.71 -6.74
C LEU A 155 23.61 17.82 -7.40
N LYS A 156 23.72 17.60 -8.72
CA LYS A 156 24.97 17.79 -9.50
C LYS A 156 25.46 19.24 -9.40
N ASN A 157 24.58 20.21 -9.66
CA ASN A 157 24.92 21.63 -9.55
C ASN A 157 25.34 22.03 -8.13
N ALA A 158 24.70 21.45 -7.11
CA ALA A 158 25.09 21.66 -5.72
C ALA A 158 26.49 21.09 -5.45
N SER A 159 26.79 19.87 -5.92
CA SER A 159 28.10 19.22 -5.72
C SER A 159 29.25 20.01 -6.35
N ASP A 160 28.98 20.69 -7.46
CA ASP A 160 29.94 21.53 -8.19
C ASP A 160 29.95 23.00 -7.72
N SER A 161 29.10 23.39 -6.78
CA SER A 161 28.97 24.79 -6.34
C SER A 161 30.10 25.24 -5.40
N GLU A 162 30.44 26.53 -5.45
CA GLU A 162 31.39 27.15 -4.51
C GLU A 162 30.92 27.03 -3.04
N GLN A 163 29.61 26.94 -2.81
CA GLN A 163 29.02 26.79 -1.46
C GLN A 163 29.59 25.57 -0.71
N TYR A 164 29.83 24.47 -1.42
CA TYR A 164 30.29 23.20 -0.84
C TYR A 164 31.73 22.85 -1.23
N ALA A 165 32.46 23.75 -1.90
CA ALA A 165 33.83 23.50 -2.36
C ALA A 165 34.76 23.04 -1.23
N GLU A 166 34.67 23.68 -0.06
CA GLU A 166 35.46 23.38 1.14
C GLU A 166 34.80 22.36 2.08
N SER A 167 33.74 21.68 1.63
CA SER A 167 32.97 20.71 2.42
C SER A 167 32.99 19.31 1.78
N PRO A 168 34.13 18.60 1.80
CA PRO A 168 34.30 17.31 1.10
C PRO A 168 33.29 16.26 1.56
N THR A 169 32.90 16.25 2.84
CA THR A 169 31.88 15.34 3.36
C THR A 169 30.51 15.60 2.73
N ILE A 170 30.11 16.86 2.54
CA ILE A 170 28.83 17.20 1.91
C ILE A 170 28.85 16.82 0.42
N ARG A 171 29.96 17.05 -0.28
CA ARG A 171 30.13 16.63 -1.68
C ARG A 171 30.02 15.13 -1.84
N SER A 172 30.69 14.34 -0.99
CA SER A 172 30.55 12.87 -0.98
C SER A 172 29.09 12.42 -0.83
N ARG A 173 28.33 13.08 0.05
CA ARG A 173 26.91 12.79 0.29
C ARG A 173 26.03 13.14 -0.92
N LEU A 174 26.32 14.25 -1.60
CA LEU A 174 25.65 14.63 -2.85
C LEU A 174 25.96 13.59 -3.94
N ASP A 175 27.22 13.20 -4.09
CA ASP A 175 27.68 12.24 -5.09
C ASP A 175 27.05 10.85 -4.86
N GLU A 176 26.96 10.40 -3.60
CA GLU A 176 26.25 9.17 -3.22
C GLU A 176 24.78 9.20 -3.70
N MET A 177 24.04 10.29 -3.46
CA MET A 177 22.65 10.40 -3.93
C MET A 177 22.54 10.50 -5.44
N ILE A 178 23.46 11.21 -6.10
CA ILE A 178 23.50 11.32 -7.56
C ILE A 178 23.63 9.92 -8.16
N VAL A 179 24.61 9.12 -7.70
CA VAL A 179 24.83 7.76 -8.18
C VAL A 179 23.59 6.88 -7.94
N LEU A 180 22.99 6.95 -6.76
CA LEU A 180 21.84 6.12 -6.40
C LEU A 180 20.55 6.51 -7.16
N LEU A 181 20.33 7.80 -7.42
CA LEU A 181 19.15 8.30 -8.14
C LEU A 181 19.31 8.25 -9.66
N ASP A 182 20.53 8.19 -10.20
CA ASP A 182 20.80 8.20 -11.64
C ASP A 182 20.04 7.08 -12.37
N GLN A 183 19.92 5.90 -11.76
CA GLN A 183 19.17 4.77 -12.32
C GLN A 183 17.67 5.05 -12.54
N TYR A 184 17.11 6.08 -11.91
CA TYR A 184 15.71 6.50 -12.05
C TYR A 184 15.53 7.75 -12.93
N THR A 185 16.63 8.34 -13.43
CA THR A 185 16.58 9.42 -14.43
C THR A 185 16.13 8.89 -15.78
N ALA A 186 15.85 9.76 -16.76
CA ALA A 186 15.27 9.37 -18.04
C ALA A 186 16.13 8.35 -18.81
N ASN A 187 17.45 8.38 -18.61
CA ASN A 187 18.42 7.48 -19.23
C ASN A 187 18.78 6.28 -18.35
N GLY A 188 18.30 6.23 -17.11
CA GLY A 188 18.56 5.17 -16.15
C GLY A 188 17.70 3.92 -16.37
N THR A 189 18.13 2.80 -15.80
CA THR A 189 17.48 1.48 -15.90
C THR A 189 15.98 1.50 -15.58
N TYR A 190 15.58 2.28 -14.58
CA TYR A 190 14.21 2.41 -14.11
C TYR A 190 13.56 3.75 -14.50
N GLY A 191 14.20 4.55 -15.36
CA GLY A 191 13.69 5.84 -15.82
C GLY A 191 12.29 5.76 -16.41
N ARG A 192 12.02 4.70 -17.19
CA ARG A 192 10.68 4.45 -17.74
C ARG A 192 9.62 4.34 -16.65
N TYR A 193 9.93 3.82 -15.47
CA TYR A 193 8.94 3.63 -14.40
C TYR A 193 8.67 4.91 -13.64
N PHE A 194 9.68 5.72 -13.30
CA PHE A 194 9.51 6.79 -12.30
C PHE A 194 9.66 8.21 -12.83
N ASN A 195 9.91 8.34 -14.13
CA ASN A 195 10.29 9.61 -14.72
C ASN A 195 9.42 9.99 -15.94
N SER A 196 8.13 9.64 -15.85
CA SER A 196 7.17 9.83 -16.94
C SER A 196 6.52 11.20 -16.91
N ASP A 197 6.23 11.77 -18.08
CA ASP A 197 5.34 12.92 -18.21
C ASP A 197 3.85 12.51 -18.18
N GLU A 198 3.59 11.21 -18.33
CA GLU A 198 2.26 10.59 -18.35
C GLU A 198 2.21 9.47 -17.29
N PRO A 199 1.84 9.78 -16.05
CA PRO A 199 1.66 8.77 -15.01
C PRO A 199 0.47 7.85 -15.31
N SER A 200 0.61 6.56 -15.02
CA SER A 200 -0.43 5.54 -15.30
C SER A 200 -1.68 5.71 -14.43
N LEU A 201 -1.52 6.22 -13.21
CA LEU A 201 -2.57 6.27 -12.20
C LEU A 201 -3.42 7.52 -12.38
N ARG A 202 -4.72 7.31 -12.64
CA ARG A 202 -5.68 8.39 -12.86
C ARG A 202 -6.63 8.54 -11.68
N ASP A 203 -6.88 9.78 -11.27
CA ASP A 203 -7.75 10.11 -10.13
C ASP A 203 -9.23 9.79 -10.39
N ASP A 204 -9.65 9.71 -11.65
CA ASP A 204 -11.04 9.43 -12.07
C ASP A 204 -11.43 7.94 -12.02
N ALA A 205 -10.46 7.02 -12.02
CA ALA A 205 -10.72 5.59 -12.03
C ALA A 205 -11.30 5.09 -10.69
N ARG A 206 -12.56 4.65 -10.64
CA ARG A 206 -13.19 4.14 -9.40
C ARG A 206 -12.69 2.76 -8.98
N MET A 207 -12.19 1.96 -9.92
CA MET A 207 -11.54 0.69 -9.62
C MET A 207 -10.18 0.66 -10.30
N VAL A 208 -9.14 0.32 -9.54
CA VAL A 208 -7.79 0.10 -10.06
C VAL A 208 -7.32 -1.28 -9.58
N VAL A 209 -6.83 -2.10 -10.50
CA VAL A 209 -6.15 -3.37 -10.16
C VAL A 209 -4.72 -3.27 -10.66
N LEU A 210 -3.78 -3.57 -9.76
CA LEU A 210 -2.34 -3.51 -9.96
C LEU A 210 -1.82 -4.94 -9.87
N GLU A 211 -1.50 -5.54 -11.02
CA GLU A 211 -0.83 -6.84 -11.07
C GLU A 211 0.67 -6.61 -10.85
N LEU A 212 1.25 -7.22 -9.82
CA LEU A 212 2.65 -6.99 -9.45
C LEU A 212 3.52 -8.25 -9.58
N GLY A 213 2.96 -9.37 -10.05
CA GLY A 213 3.67 -10.63 -10.22
C GLY A 213 4.87 -10.50 -11.15
N GLY A 214 4.74 -9.71 -12.23
CA GLY A 214 5.84 -9.44 -13.16
C GLY A 214 7.08 -8.75 -12.54
N LEU A 215 6.96 -8.21 -11.32
CA LEU A 215 8.04 -7.53 -10.61
C LEU A 215 8.66 -8.35 -9.46
N GLU A 216 8.18 -9.57 -9.20
CA GLU A 216 8.62 -10.39 -8.06
C GLU A 216 10.13 -10.66 -8.09
N ASP A 217 10.68 -10.93 -9.28
CA ASP A 217 12.12 -11.17 -9.48
C ASP A 217 12.99 -9.90 -9.44
N ARG A 218 12.38 -8.71 -9.23
CA ARG A 218 13.07 -7.41 -9.17
C ARG A 218 12.76 -6.69 -7.85
N PRO A 219 13.24 -7.21 -6.71
CA PRO A 219 12.83 -6.75 -5.38
C PRO A 219 13.07 -5.25 -5.14
N SER A 220 14.20 -4.69 -5.57
CA SER A 220 14.48 -3.25 -5.40
C SER A 220 13.52 -2.36 -6.20
N LEU A 221 13.18 -2.75 -7.43
CA LEU A 221 12.19 -2.05 -8.25
C LEU A 221 10.80 -2.17 -7.63
N LEU A 222 10.45 -3.37 -7.17
CA LEU A 222 9.17 -3.63 -6.52
C LEU A 222 8.99 -2.78 -5.25
N VAL A 223 10.03 -2.60 -4.43
CA VAL A 223 10.00 -1.68 -3.27
C VAL A 223 9.61 -0.27 -3.72
N ALA A 224 10.29 0.26 -4.74
CA ALA A 224 10.07 1.60 -5.25
C ALA A 224 8.67 1.78 -5.84
N VAL A 225 8.19 0.78 -6.60
CA VAL A 225 6.83 0.75 -7.17
C VAL A 225 5.79 0.72 -6.04
N MET A 226 5.93 -0.19 -5.08
CA MET A 226 5.02 -0.32 -3.94
C MET A 226 4.95 0.98 -3.14
N PHE A 227 6.08 1.61 -2.82
CA PHE A 227 6.11 2.85 -2.07
C PHE A 227 5.41 4.00 -2.83
N SER A 228 5.61 4.07 -4.15
CA SER A 228 4.92 5.03 -5.02
C SER A 228 3.40 4.83 -5.03
N LEU A 229 2.95 3.57 -5.08
CA LEU A 229 1.53 3.21 -5.03
C LEU A 229 0.89 3.52 -3.68
N ILE A 230 1.62 3.24 -2.60
CA ILE A 230 1.23 3.53 -1.23
C ILE A 230 1.02 5.05 -1.03
N ILE A 231 1.95 5.90 -1.51
CA ILE A 231 1.81 7.36 -1.49
C ILE A 231 0.61 7.81 -2.32
N TYR A 232 0.43 7.25 -3.52
CA TYR A 232 -0.72 7.55 -4.38
C TYR A 232 -2.05 7.25 -3.67
N ILE A 233 -2.16 6.06 -3.08
CA ILE A 233 -3.36 5.63 -2.34
C ILE A 233 -3.62 6.54 -1.15
N GLU A 234 -2.59 6.87 -0.36
CA GLU A 234 -2.74 7.77 0.79
C GLU A 234 -3.25 9.14 0.33
N ASN A 235 -2.60 9.75 -0.67
CA ASN A 235 -3.02 11.03 -1.23
C ASN A 235 -4.46 10.99 -1.75
N ARG A 236 -4.84 9.92 -2.46
CA ARG A 236 -6.20 9.72 -2.95
C ARG A 236 -7.20 9.58 -1.81
N MET A 237 -6.86 8.85 -0.74
CA MET A 237 -7.68 8.74 0.47
C MET A 237 -7.89 10.08 1.16
N TYR A 238 -6.87 10.94 1.22
CA TYR A 238 -6.95 12.28 1.82
C TYR A 238 -7.79 13.26 1.00
N ARG A 239 -7.62 13.27 -0.33
CA ARG A 239 -8.26 14.24 -1.23
C ARG A 239 -9.70 13.90 -1.58
N THR A 240 -10.09 12.62 -1.49
CA THR A 240 -11.45 12.18 -1.82
C THR A 240 -12.42 12.47 -0.66
N PRO A 241 -13.67 12.92 -0.92
CA PRO A 241 -14.65 13.22 0.13
C PRO A 241 -14.81 12.11 1.17
N ARG A 242 -14.85 12.48 2.46
CA ARG A 242 -14.88 11.54 3.59
C ARG A 242 -16.17 10.72 3.69
N ASN A 243 -17.23 11.07 2.97
CA ASN A 243 -18.47 10.31 2.92
C ASN A 243 -18.39 9.10 1.97
N LEU A 244 -17.44 9.07 1.04
CA LEU A 244 -17.26 7.95 0.11
C LEU A 244 -16.51 6.80 0.77
N LYS A 245 -16.98 5.57 0.56
CA LYS A 245 -16.27 4.34 0.97
C LYS A 245 -15.02 4.14 0.10
N LYS A 246 -13.89 3.79 0.73
CA LYS A 246 -12.60 3.63 0.07
C LYS A 246 -11.99 2.30 0.47
N LEU A 247 -11.64 1.45 -0.48
CA LEU A 247 -11.15 0.11 -0.19
C LEU A 247 -9.77 -0.10 -0.82
N ASN A 248 -8.79 -0.50 -0.01
CA ASN A 248 -7.49 -0.94 -0.49
C ASN A 248 -7.33 -2.42 -0.19
N VAL A 249 -7.22 -3.25 -1.21
CA VAL A 249 -7.07 -4.70 -1.08
C VAL A 249 -5.63 -5.07 -1.44
N ILE A 250 -4.99 -5.86 -0.58
CA ILE A 250 -3.62 -6.36 -0.78
C ILE A 250 -3.73 -7.88 -0.77
N ASP A 251 -3.68 -8.51 -1.96
CA ASP A 251 -3.76 -9.96 -2.13
C ASP A 251 -2.37 -10.56 -2.35
N GLU A 252 -1.87 -11.30 -1.37
CA GLU A 252 -0.52 -11.89 -1.30
C GLU A 252 0.66 -10.90 -1.43
N GLY A 253 0.41 -9.64 -1.79
CA GLY A 253 1.40 -8.58 -1.89
C GLY A 253 1.93 -8.08 -0.54
N TRP A 254 1.44 -8.60 0.59
CA TRP A 254 1.94 -8.21 1.92
C TRP A 254 3.36 -8.71 2.17
N ARG A 255 3.77 -9.83 1.55
CA ARG A 255 5.15 -10.36 1.61
C ARG A 255 6.14 -9.35 1.04
N LEU A 256 5.65 -8.57 0.08
CA LEU A 256 6.40 -7.50 -0.54
C LEU A 256 6.60 -6.33 0.41
N LEU A 257 5.86 -6.26 1.53
CA LEU A 257 5.95 -5.19 2.54
C LEU A 257 6.92 -5.51 3.68
N ASP A 258 7.66 -6.63 3.63
CA ASP A 258 8.74 -6.96 4.58
C ASP A 258 10.03 -6.16 4.29
N PHE A 259 9.90 -4.83 4.30
CA PHE A 259 11.01 -3.96 4.00
C PHE A 259 11.84 -3.71 5.27
N LYS A 260 13.16 -3.82 5.16
CA LYS A 260 14.11 -3.40 6.21
C LYS A 260 14.09 -1.88 6.44
N ASN A 261 13.50 -1.11 5.53
CA ASN A 261 13.42 0.34 5.65
C ASN A 261 12.26 0.74 6.56
N HIS A 262 12.63 1.33 7.69
CA HIS A 262 11.72 1.78 8.73
C HIS A 262 10.63 2.73 8.20
N LYS A 263 10.96 3.62 7.25
CA LYS A 263 10.00 4.57 6.67
C LYS A 263 8.81 3.87 6.01
N VAL A 264 9.05 2.72 5.37
CA VAL A 264 7.97 1.97 4.71
C VAL A 264 7.07 1.28 5.73
N GLY A 265 7.66 0.69 6.77
CA GLY A 265 6.92 0.08 7.88
C GLY A 265 6.03 1.08 8.60
N GLU A 266 6.58 2.24 8.98
CA GLU A 266 5.82 3.33 9.63
C GLU A 266 4.67 3.83 8.74
N PHE A 267 4.91 3.96 7.44
CA PHE A 267 3.88 4.40 6.50
C PHE A 267 2.70 3.44 6.48
N ILE A 268 2.97 2.13 6.37
CA ILE A 268 1.92 1.11 6.32
C ILE A 268 1.13 1.11 7.63
N GLU A 269 1.81 1.11 8.78
CA GLU A 269 1.16 1.13 10.08
C GLU A 269 0.25 2.35 10.24
N LYS A 270 0.75 3.54 9.87
CA LYS A 270 -0.04 4.78 9.87
C LYS A 270 -1.27 4.66 8.97
N GLY A 271 -1.13 4.06 7.78
CA GLY A 271 -2.25 3.78 6.86
C GLY A 271 -3.35 2.97 7.55
N TYR A 272 -3.02 1.81 8.12
CA TYR A 272 -3.97 0.94 8.83
C TYR A 272 -4.67 1.65 9.99
N ARG A 273 -3.95 2.47 10.77
CA ARG A 273 -4.50 3.19 11.93
C ARG A 273 -5.41 4.36 11.54
N THR A 274 -5.18 4.99 10.39
CA THR A 274 -5.85 6.25 10.02
C THR A 274 -6.97 6.09 9.00
N ALA A 275 -7.01 5.00 8.23
CA ALA A 275 -7.99 4.76 7.16
C ALA A 275 -9.45 5.03 7.56
N ARG A 276 -9.86 4.61 8.77
CA ARG A 276 -11.23 4.84 9.29
C ARG A 276 -11.63 6.31 9.27
N ARG A 277 -10.72 7.24 9.57
CA ARG A 277 -11.00 8.70 9.60
C ARG A 277 -11.39 9.24 8.23
N HIS A 278 -11.10 8.49 7.17
CA HIS A 278 -11.40 8.80 5.78
C HIS A 278 -12.51 7.91 5.19
N THR A 279 -13.26 7.17 6.03
CA THR A 279 -14.18 6.11 5.57
C THR A 279 -13.46 5.13 4.63
N GLY A 280 -12.21 4.82 4.98
CA GLY A 280 -11.36 3.88 4.28
C GLY A 280 -11.20 2.57 5.06
N ALA A 281 -10.90 1.51 4.33
CA ALA A 281 -10.58 0.19 4.85
C ALA A 281 -9.42 -0.42 4.07
N TYR A 282 -8.56 -1.15 4.76
CA TYR A 282 -7.60 -2.06 4.17
C TYR A 282 -8.07 -3.51 4.33
N ILE A 283 -7.96 -4.31 3.28
CA ILE A 283 -8.13 -5.77 3.31
C ILE A 283 -6.78 -6.40 2.98
N THR A 284 -6.19 -7.14 3.91
CA THR A 284 -5.00 -7.97 3.60
C THR A 284 -5.40 -9.42 3.49
N ILE A 285 -4.90 -10.07 2.45
CA ILE A 285 -5.21 -11.46 2.12
C ILE A 285 -3.89 -12.24 2.05
N THR A 286 -3.87 -13.41 2.69
CA THR A 286 -2.71 -14.31 2.70
C THR A 286 -3.14 -15.79 2.60
N GLN A 287 -2.22 -16.68 2.23
CA GLN A 287 -2.49 -18.11 2.18
C GLN A 287 -2.50 -18.75 3.56
N ASN A 288 -1.58 -18.34 4.44
CA ASN A 288 -1.36 -19.01 5.72
C ASN A 288 -1.62 -18.04 6.87
N ILE A 289 -2.29 -18.50 7.93
CA ILE A 289 -2.52 -17.66 9.12
C ILE A 289 -1.22 -17.21 9.80
N VAL A 290 -0.18 -18.06 9.78
CA VAL A 290 1.13 -17.77 10.40
C VAL A 290 1.91 -16.66 9.69
N ASP A 291 1.50 -16.30 8.47
CA ASP A 291 2.09 -15.20 7.71
C ASP A 291 1.83 -13.85 8.38
N PHE A 292 0.70 -13.72 9.10
CA PHE A 292 0.37 -12.52 9.87
C PHE A 292 1.10 -12.42 11.20
N ASP A 293 1.35 -13.56 11.84
CA ASP A 293 1.68 -13.61 13.26
C ASP A 293 2.68 -14.75 13.56
N SER A 294 3.88 -14.61 13.01
CA SER A 294 5.04 -15.43 13.34
C SER A 294 6.24 -14.56 13.69
N ASP A 295 7.30 -15.16 14.27
CA ASP A 295 8.54 -14.44 14.59
C ASP A 295 9.18 -13.78 13.35
N LYS A 296 8.92 -14.35 12.16
CA LYS A 296 9.39 -13.86 10.87
C LYS A 296 8.38 -12.96 10.15
N ALA A 297 7.20 -12.73 10.72
CA ALA A 297 6.21 -11.84 10.13
C ALA A 297 6.73 -10.40 10.13
N SER A 298 6.51 -9.70 9.02
CA SER A 298 6.90 -8.30 8.87
C SER A 298 6.11 -7.41 9.83
N SER A 299 6.65 -6.22 10.14
CA SER A 299 5.92 -5.20 10.90
C SER A 299 4.59 -4.85 10.22
N ALA A 300 4.57 -4.81 8.89
CA ALA A 300 3.38 -4.60 8.08
C ALA A 300 2.33 -5.71 8.26
N ALA A 301 2.73 -6.98 8.26
CA ALA A 301 1.84 -8.12 8.46
C ALA A 301 1.20 -8.09 9.85
N ARG A 302 2.01 -7.86 10.89
CA ARG A 302 1.51 -7.71 12.27
C ARG A 302 0.58 -6.51 12.41
N ALA A 303 0.91 -5.39 11.77
CA ALA A 303 0.06 -4.20 11.77
C ALA A 303 -1.27 -4.47 11.07
N ALA A 304 -1.27 -5.17 9.94
CA ALA A 304 -2.48 -5.55 9.22
C ALA A 304 -3.40 -6.45 10.07
N TRP A 305 -2.84 -7.46 10.75
CA TRP A 305 -3.60 -8.34 11.63
C TRP A 305 -4.11 -7.63 12.89
N GLY A 306 -3.24 -6.93 13.60
CA GLY A 306 -3.55 -6.26 14.87
C GLY A 306 -4.49 -5.06 14.72
N ASN A 307 -4.47 -4.39 13.55
CA ASN A 307 -5.37 -3.28 13.26
C ASN A 307 -6.57 -3.68 12.37
N SER A 308 -6.92 -4.97 12.28
CA SER A 308 -8.13 -5.43 11.61
C SER A 308 -9.24 -5.78 12.60
N SER A 309 -10.37 -5.08 12.51
CA SER A 309 -11.57 -5.40 13.32
C SER A 309 -12.29 -6.64 12.80
N TYR A 310 -12.16 -6.92 11.50
CA TYR A 310 -12.71 -8.12 10.88
C TYR A 310 -11.58 -9.11 10.61
N LYS A 311 -11.79 -10.37 11.00
CA LYS A 311 -10.86 -11.47 10.71
C LYS A 311 -11.65 -12.62 10.12
N ILE A 312 -11.22 -13.08 8.95
CA ILE A 312 -11.84 -14.22 8.26
C ILE A 312 -10.76 -15.28 8.03
N ILE A 313 -10.97 -16.44 8.65
CA ILE A 313 -10.05 -17.57 8.58
C ILE A 313 -10.73 -18.66 7.78
N LEU A 314 -10.41 -18.73 6.48
CA LEU A 314 -10.85 -19.81 5.61
C LEU A 314 -9.96 -21.04 5.78
N LYS A 315 -10.28 -22.11 5.05
CA LYS A 315 -9.56 -23.39 5.09
C LYS A 315 -8.03 -23.22 5.13
N GLN A 316 -7.44 -23.62 6.26
CA GLN A 316 -6.00 -23.65 6.49
C GLN A 316 -5.41 -25.04 6.24
N SER A 317 -4.09 -25.13 6.09
CA SER A 317 -3.40 -26.42 6.19
C SER A 317 -3.48 -26.94 7.63
N ALA A 318 -3.68 -28.24 7.82
CA ALA A 318 -3.85 -28.81 9.16
C ALA A 318 -2.64 -28.55 10.07
N LYS A 319 -1.42 -28.60 9.49
CA LYS A 319 -0.17 -28.35 10.21
C LYS A 319 -0.04 -26.89 10.66
N GLU A 320 -0.25 -25.93 9.77
CA GLU A 320 -0.12 -24.50 10.11
C GLU A 320 -1.23 -24.05 11.06
N PHE A 321 -2.44 -24.58 10.93
CA PHE A 321 -3.54 -24.28 11.84
C PHE A 321 -3.29 -24.85 13.25
N ALA A 322 -2.79 -26.09 13.34
CA ALA A 322 -2.41 -26.68 14.62
C ALA A 322 -1.32 -25.85 15.33
N LYS A 323 -0.33 -25.37 14.57
CA LYS A 323 0.72 -24.48 15.09
C LYS A 323 0.15 -23.16 15.59
N TYR A 324 -0.75 -22.53 14.84
CA TYR A 324 -1.42 -21.30 15.26
C TYR A 324 -2.21 -21.50 16.57
N ASN A 325 -3.01 -22.57 16.67
CA ASN A 325 -3.78 -22.85 17.88
C ASN A 325 -2.90 -23.11 19.12
N GLN A 326 -1.70 -23.68 18.93
CA GLN A 326 -0.73 -23.85 20.03
C GLN A 326 -0.17 -22.52 20.52
N LEU A 327 0.07 -21.57 19.61
CA LEU A 327 0.60 -20.25 19.92
C LEU A 327 -0.48 -19.31 20.51
N TYR A 328 -1.74 -19.47 20.07
CA TYR A 328 -2.87 -18.62 20.44
C TYR A 328 -4.07 -19.44 20.94
N PRO A 329 -3.93 -20.16 22.08
CA PRO A 329 -4.97 -21.07 22.58
C PRO A 329 -6.30 -20.38 22.93
N GLY A 330 -6.32 -19.05 23.05
CA GLY A 330 -7.52 -18.26 23.32
C GLY A 330 -8.20 -17.63 22.10
N ASP A 331 -7.54 -17.48 20.95
CA ASP A 331 -8.10 -16.73 19.81
C ASP A 331 -9.26 -17.47 19.13
N ALA A 332 -9.24 -18.81 19.18
CA ALA A 332 -10.31 -19.66 18.67
C ALA A 332 -11.54 -19.72 19.61
N GLU A 333 -11.38 -19.44 20.92
CA GLU A 333 -12.43 -19.59 21.94
C GLU A 333 -12.94 -18.26 22.54
N SER A 334 -12.19 -17.16 22.44
CA SER A 334 -12.42 -15.94 23.25
C SER A 334 -12.73 -14.65 22.48
N THR A 335 -12.90 -14.67 21.17
CA THR A 335 -13.05 -13.43 20.42
C THR A 335 -14.43 -12.81 20.58
N GLY A 336 -14.54 -11.84 21.50
CA GLY A 336 -15.49 -10.71 21.52
C GLY A 336 -15.66 -9.94 20.21
N GLN A 337 -14.96 -10.36 19.15
CA GLN A 337 -14.91 -9.77 17.83
C GLN A 337 -15.57 -10.74 16.83
N PRO A 338 -16.25 -10.24 15.79
CA PRO A 338 -16.88 -11.09 14.80
C PRO A 338 -15.82 -11.85 14.00
N CYS A 339 -15.47 -13.05 14.44
CA CYS A 339 -14.81 -14.07 13.63
C CYS A 339 -15.88 -14.78 12.80
N LEU A 340 -15.81 -14.63 11.48
CA LEU A 340 -16.46 -15.56 10.56
C LEU A 340 -15.47 -16.71 10.33
N LEU A 341 -15.80 -17.86 10.89
CA LEU A 341 -15.18 -19.16 10.57
C LEU A 341 -15.95 -19.79 9.40
#